data_AF-A0A7S0LJ34-F1
#
_entry.id   AF-A0A7S0LJ34-F1
#
_cell.length_a   1.000
_cell.length_b   1.000
_cell.length_c   1.000
_cell.angle_alpha   90.00
_cell.angle_beta   90.00
_cell.angle_gamma   90.00
#
_symmetry.space_group_name_H-M   'P 1'
#
loop_
_entity.id
_entity.type
_entity.pdbx_description
1 polymer ?
#
loop_
_entity_poly.entity_id
_entity_poly.type
_entity_poly.pdbx_seq_one_letter_code
_entity_poly.pdbx_strand_id
1 'polypeptide(L)'
;IVFGAAGYLSLGEAAAAYPNVLTAFAAEPFLIYVASPAVLVTNIIKFPLIVLPLRAVLIEQCPPAVWRTLEGGTGVAHATITAVLVTTITALAVWLSDLSKAFQLAGCSAGVFVCFILPGLLYYRAHTKHLPSEAATAPAVMAPLLMVAIGVVSGTLSLGVLISI
;
A
#
# COMPACT_ATOMS: atom_id res chain seq x y z
N ILE A 1 -16.45 -4.45 2.44
CA ILE A 1 -16.92 -5.77 2.93
C ILE A 1 -18.25 -6.15 2.30
N VAL A 2 -19.30 -5.32 2.41
CA VAL A 2 -20.65 -5.64 1.86
C VAL A 2 -20.63 -6.02 0.37
N PHE A 3 -20.02 -5.23 -0.50
CA PHE A 3 -19.93 -5.55 -1.93
C PHE A 3 -19.11 -6.80 -2.24
N GLY A 4 -18.06 -7.07 -1.44
CA GLY A 4 -17.26 -8.29 -1.58
C GLY A 4 -18.02 -9.53 -1.17
N ALA A 5 -18.77 -9.47 -0.06
CA ALA A 5 -19.63 -10.55 0.39
C ALA A 5 -20.79 -10.80 -0.58
N ALA A 6 -21.43 -9.74 -1.09
CA ALA A 6 -22.48 -9.85 -2.09
C ALA A 6 -21.98 -10.50 -3.39
N GLY A 7 -20.81 -10.07 -3.89
CA GLY A 7 -20.19 -10.68 -5.07
C GLY A 7 -19.80 -12.15 -4.85
N TYR A 8 -19.26 -12.49 -3.68
CA TYR A 8 -18.93 -13.87 -3.34
C TYR A 8 -20.17 -14.76 -3.29
N LEU A 9 -21.26 -14.29 -2.68
CA LEU A 9 -22.53 -15.04 -2.63
C LEU A 9 -23.19 -15.16 -4.01
N SER A 10 -23.02 -14.18 -4.90
CA SER A 10 -23.61 -14.24 -6.25
C SER A 10 -22.84 -15.12 -7.23
N LEU A 11 -21.51 -15.18 -7.12
CA LEU A 11 -20.64 -15.97 -8.00
C LEU A 11 -20.28 -17.35 -7.45
N GLY A 12 -20.44 -17.57 -6.14
CA GLY A 12 -20.12 -18.83 -5.48
C GLY A 12 -18.66 -19.25 -5.69
N GLU A 13 -18.42 -20.53 -5.95
CA GLU A 13 -17.08 -21.09 -6.18
C GLU A 13 -16.37 -20.50 -7.41
N ALA A 14 -17.13 -20.01 -8.40
CA ALA A 14 -16.56 -19.40 -9.60
C ALA A 14 -15.86 -18.05 -9.31
N ALA A 15 -16.13 -17.42 -8.16
CA ALA A 15 -15.48 -16.17 -7.78
C ALA A 15 -13.95 -16.28 -7.68
N ALA A 16 -13.41 -17.46 -7.34
CA ALA A 16 -11.98 -17.68 -7.22
C ALA A 16 -11.25 -17.71 -8.57
N ALA A 17 -11.97 -17.96 -9.68
CA ALA A 17 -11.39 -18.08 -11.01
C ALA A 17 -11.14 -16.73 -11.70
N TYR A 18 -11.73 -15.64 -11.18
CA TYR A 18 -11.66 -14.32 -11.83
C TYR A 18 -10.88 -13.32 -10.96
N PRO A 19 -9.68 -12.88 -11.38
CA PRO A 19 -8.91 -11.87 -10.65
C PRO A 19 -9.52 -10.47 -10.74
N ASN A 20 -10.48 -10.26 -11.65
CA ASN A 20 -11.16 -8.99 -11.84
C ASN A 20 -12.68 -9.21 -11.90
N VAL A 21 -13.42 -8.44 -11.10
CA VAL A 21 -14.89 -8.50 -11.09
C VAL A 21 -15.49 -8.19 -12.47
N LEU A 22 -14.85 -7.35 -13.28
CA LEU A 22 -15.34 -6.97 -14.60
C LEU A 22 -15.27 -8.12 -15.62
N THR A 23 -14.32 -9.05 -15.45
CA THR A 23 -14.22 -10.22 -16.34
C THR A 23 -15.21 -11.31 -15.97
N ALA A 24 -15.67 -11.34 -14.71
CA ALA A 24 -16.66 -12.29 -14.23
C ALA A 24 -18.06 -12.06 -14.83
N PHE A 25 -18.38 -10.83 -15.23
CA PHE A 25 -19.67 -10.46 -15.85
C PHE A 25 -19.60 -10.36 -17.38
N ALA A 26 -18.64 -11.04 -18.03
CA ALA A 26 -18.43 -11.00 -19.49
C ALA A 26 -19.69 -11.35 -20.31
N ALA A 27 -20.62 -12.11 -19.75
CA ALA A 27 -21.88 -12.49 -20.39
C ALA A 27 -22.89 -11.34 -20.51
N GLU A 28 -22.74 -10.26 -19.72
CA GLU A 28 -23.68 -9.13 -19.63
C GLU A 28 -23.04 -7.86 -20.20
N PRO A 29 -23.10 -7.64 -21.53
CA PRO A 29 -22.34 -6.57 -22.19
C PRO A 29 -22.73 -5.18 -21.69
N PHE A 30 -24.00 -4.94 -21.39
CA PHE A 30 -24.48 -3.64 -20.90
C PHE A 30 -23.82 -3.24 -19.58
N LEU A 31 -23.70 -4.17 -18.63
CA LEU A 31 -23.11 -3.90 -17.31
C LEU A 31 -21.63 -3.56 -17.43
N ILE A 32 -20.90 -4.25 -18.31
CA ILE A 32 -19.48 -3.97 -18.58
C ILE A 32 -19.30 -2.60 -19.26
N TYR A 33 -20.15 -2.26 -20.23
CA TYR A 33 -20.08 -0.98 -20.94
C TYR A 33 -20.29 0.22 -20.02
N VAL A 34 -21.10 0.08 -18.97
CA VAL A 34 -21.34 1.16 -17.99
C VAL A 34 -20.31 1.13 -16.85
N ALA A 35 -19.98 -0.05 -16.32
CA ALA A 35 -19.08 -0.18 -15.17
C ALA A 35 -17.63 0.17 -15.51
N SER A 36 -17.13 -0.26 -16.67
CA SER A 36 -15.73 -0.03 -17.08
C SER A 36 -15.37 1.46 -17.17
N PRO A 37 -16.14 2.33 -17.87
CA PRO A 37 -15.83 3.76 -17.91
C PRO A 37 -16.02 4.42 -16.54
N ALA A 38 -16.97 3.98 -15.72
CA ALA A 38 -17.13 4.50 -14.36
C ALA A 38 -15.88 4.22 -13.52
N VAL A 39 -15.35 2.99 -13.55
CA VAL A 39 -14.09 2.65 -12.86
C VAL A 39 -12.93 3.45 -13.44
N LEU A 40 -12.83 3.55 -14.76
CA LEU A 40 -11.77 4.33 -15.43
C LEU A 40 -11.76 5.79 -14.99
N VAL A 41 -12.91 6.46 -15.02
CA VAL A 41 -13.06 7.87 -14.62
C VAL A 41 -12.68 8.05 -13.15
N THR A 42 -13.13 7.16 -12.27
CA THR A 42 -12.76 7.24 -10.84
C THR A 42 -11.25 7.07 -10.63
N ASN A 43 -10.59 6.18 -11.39
CA ASN A 43 -9.15 5.98 -11.30
C ASN A 43 -8.37 7.19 -11.83
N ILE A 44 -8.82 7.79 -12.94
CA ILE A 44 -8.23 9.02 -13.49
C ILE A 44 -8.31 10.17 -12.48
N ILE A 45 -9.44 10.32 -11.79
CA ILE A 45 -9.61 11.39 -10.77
C ILE A 45 -8.79 11.10 -9.51
N LYS A 46 -8.68 9.84 -9.09
CA LYS A 46 -7.90 9.45 -7.90
C LYS A 46 -6.41 9.57 -8.11
N PHE A 47 -5.93 9.34 -9.33
CA PHE A 47 -4.51 9.35 -9.64
C PHE A 47 -3.78 10.64 -9.20
N PRO A 48 -4.20 11.87 -9.57
CA PRO A 48 -3.54 13.09 -9.11
C PRO A 48 -3.65 13.28 -7.60
N LEU A 49 -4.77 12.88 -6.98
CA LEU A 49 -4.96 12.98 -5.54
C LEU A 49 -3.97 12.13 -4.75
N ILE A 50 -3.54 10.99 -5.29
CA ILE A 50 -2.54 10.11 -4.65
C ILE A 50 -1.11 10.57 -4.97
N VAL A 51 -0.84 11.02 -6.19
CA VAL A 51 0.51 11.42 -6.62
C VAL A 51 0.98 12.71 -5.95
N LEU A 52 0.08 13.67 -5.69
CA LEU A 52 0.43 14.95 -5.06
C LEU A 52 1.04 14.80 -3.64
N PRO A 53 0.40 14.11 -2.68
CA PRO A 53 0.98 13.91 -1.35
C PRO A 53 2.21 13.01 -1.38
N LEU A 54 2.23 12.00 -2.25
CA LEU A 54 3.41 11.13 -2.42
C LEU A 54 4.63 11.93 -2.89
N ARG A 55 4.43 12.87 -3.82
CA ARG A 55 5.48 13.79 -4.27
C ARG A 55 5.96 14.68 -3.13
N ALA A 56 5.05 15.22 -2.30
CA ALA A 56 5.43 16.06 -1.16
C ALA A 56 6.34 15.29 -0.17
N VAL A 57 5.96 14.06 0.16
CA VAL A 57 6.76 13.19 1.06
C VAL A 57 8.14 12.90 0.45
N LEU A 58 8.23 12.57 -0.84
CA LEU A 58 9.52 12.32 -1.49
C LEU A 58 10.42 13.55 -1.52
N ILE A 59 9.83 14.71 -1.73
CA ILE A 59 10.52 15.99 -1.73
C ILE A 59 11.07 16.30 -0.32
N GLU A 60 10.29 16.06 0.74
CA GLU A 60 10.72 16.22 2.14
C GLU A 60 11.83 15.25 2.58
N GLN A 61 11.83 14.02 2.04
CA GLN A 61 12.85 13.02 2.37
C GLN A 61 14.15 13.18 1.57
N CYS A 62 14.17 14.03 0.54
CA CYS A 62 15.35 14.27 -0.27
C CYS A 62 16.40 15.13 0.48
N PRO A 63 17.71 14.90 0.26
CA PRO A 63 18.75 15.68 0.91
C PRO A 63 18.66 17.18 0.58
N PRO A 64 19.05 18.08 1.50
CA PRO A 64 18.97 19.53 1.31
C PRO A 64 19.82 20.05 0.13
N ALA A 65 20.82 19.28 -0.31
CA ALA A 65 21.62 19.61 -1.49
C ALA A 65 20.82 19.51 -2.80
N VAL A 66 19.92 18.52 -2.91
CA VAL A 66 19.05 18.30 -4.08
C VAL A 66 17.86 19.26 -4.01
N TRP A 67 17.38 19.55 -2.79
CA TRP A 67 16.30 20.51 -2.52
C TRP A 67 16.58 21.91 -3.09
N ARG A 68 17.78 22.46 -2.86
CA ARG A 68 18.15 23.80 -3.38
C ARG A 68 18.16 23.88 -4.90
N THR A 69 18.44 22.78 -5.59
CA THR A 69 18.39 22.70 -7.06
C THR A 69 16.95 22.60 -7.57
N LEU A 70 16.05 22.02 -6.77
CA LEU A 70 14.61 21.91 -7.04
C LEU A 70 13.86 23.23 -6.82
N GLU A 71 14.20 24.00 -5.76
CA GLU A 71 13.55 25.29 -5.43
C GLU A 71 13.76 26.37 -6.50
N GLY A 72 14.88 26.35 -7.22
CA GLY A 72 15.18 27.34 -8.26
C GLY A 72 14.63 27.03 -9.66
N GLY A 73 14.07 25.84 -9.90
CA GLY A 73 13.71 25.31 -11.22
C GLY A 73 12.29 24.74 -11.27
N THR A 74 11.31 25.59 -10.97
CA THR A 74 9.96 25.29 -10.42
C THR A 74 8.97 24.51 -11.30
N GLY A 75 9.38 23.94 -12.44
CA GLY A 75 8.49 23.12 -13.28
C GLY A 75 9.14 21.81 -13.74
N VAL A 76 10.35 21.89 -14.27
CA VAL A 76 11.05 20.75 -14.86
C VAL A 76 11.38 19.70 -13.80
N ALA A 77 11.80 20.13 -12.60
CA ALA A 77 12.21 19.21 -11.55
C ALA A 77 11.00 18.52 -10.87
N HIS A 78 9.83 19.16 -10.85
CA HIS A 78 8.60 18.49 -10.45
C HIS A 78 8.12 17.49 -11.51
N ALA A 79 8.24 17.87 -12.79
CA ALA A 79 7.89 17.00 -13.91
C ALA A 79 8.75 15.73 -13.94
N THR A 80 10.05 15.85 -13.68
CA THR A 80 10.96 14.69 -13.64
C THR A 80 10.62 13.72 -12.51
N ILE A 81 10.35 14.21 -11.29
CA ILE A 81 9.92 13.34 -10.17
C ILE A 81 8.62 12.61 -10.51
N THR A 82 7.63 13.32 -11.06
CA THR A 82 6.38 12.68 -11.48
C THR A 82 6.59 11.67 -12.61
N ALA A 83 7.48 11.97 -13.56
CA ALA A 83 7.78 11.05 -14.66
C ALA A 83 8.44 9.77 -14.15
N VAL A 84 9.41 9.88 -13.24
CA VAL A 84 10.06 8.71 -12.59
C VAL A 84 9.03 7.89 -11.83
N LEU A 85 8.14 8.55 -11.08
CA LEU A 85 7.12 7.89 -10.28
C LEU A 85 6.06 7.18 -11.14
N VAL A 86 5.60 7.81 -12.23
CA VAL A 86 4.69 7.18 -13.20
C VAL A 86 5.36 6.02 -13.91
N THR A 87 6.64 6.17 -14.29
CA THR A 87 7.41 5.13 -14.99
C THR A 87 7.61 3.91 -14.10
N THR A 88 7.94 4.11 -12.82
CA THR A 88 8.10 3.01 -11.85
C THR A 88 6.77 2.31 -11.56
N ILE A 89 5.66 3.05 -11.38
CA ILE A 89 4.32 2.45 -11.23
C ILE A 89 3.94 1.66 -12.49
N THR A 90 4.20 2.21 -13.68
CA THR A 90 3.91 1.53 -14.95
C THR A 90 4.74 0.26 -15.10
N ALA A 91 6.04 0.32 -14.78
CA ALA A 91 6.91 -0.85 -14.81
C ALA A 91 6.43 -1.94 -13.84
N LEU A 92 6.03 -1.57 -12.61
CA LEU A 92 5.42 -2.48 -11.65
C LEU A 92 4.10 -3.06 -12.17
N ALA A 93 3.25 -2.26 -12.81
CA ALA A 93 2.00 -2.73 -13.39
C ALA A 93 2.21 -3.71 -14.54
N VAL A 94 3.27 -3.55 -15.34
CA VAL A 94 3.64 -4.51 -16.40
C VAL A 94 4.18 -5.80 -15.80
N TRP A 95 4.95 -5.72 -14.71
CA TRP A 95 5.49 -6.89 -14.02
C TRP A 95 4.43 -7.69 -13.25
N LEU A 96 3.48 -7.01 -12.60
CA LEU A 96 2.39 -7.65 -11.88
C LEU A 96 1.18 -7.81 -12.79
N SER A 97 1.16 -8.91 -13.55
CA SER A 97 0.02 -9.26 -14.39
C SER A 97 -1.24 -9.61 -13.59
N ASP A 98 -1.13 -9.84 -12.28
CA ASP A 98 -2.23 -10.18 -11.38
C ASP A 98 -2.46 -9.09 -10.33
N LEU A 99 -3.59 -8.39 -10.48
CA LEU A 99 -4.06 -7.33 -9.58
C LEU A 99 -4.29 -7.85 -8.14
N SER A 100 -4.69 -9.11 -7.99
CA SER A 100 -4.96 -9.71 -6.69
C SER A 100 -3.67 -9.89 -5.90
N LYS A 101 -2.60 -10.37 -6.55
CA LYS A 101 -1.27 -10.49 -5.93
C LYS A 101 -0.73 -9.11 -5.54
N ALA A 102 -0.92 -8.10 -6.38
CA ALA A 102 -0.52 -6.72 -6.08
C ALA A 102 -1.20 -6.17 -4.83
N PHE A 103 -2.54 -6.33 -4.73
CA PHE A 103 -3.28 -5.85 -3.57
C PHE A 103 -2.99 -6.62 -2.29
N GLN A 104 -2.78 -7.93 -2.38
CA GLN A 104 -2.37 -8.74 -1.22
C GLN A 104 -1.00 -8.28 -0.71
N LEU A 105 -0.02 -8.12 -1.61
CA LEU A 105 1.32 -7.68 -1.23
C LEU A 105 1.32 -6.27 -0.64
N ALA A 106 0.68 -5.32 -1.32
CA ALA A 106 0.61 -3.93 -0.88
C ALA A 106 -0.19 -3.79 0.42
N GLY A 107 -1.33 -4.48 0.53
CA GLY A 107 -2.20 -4.47 1.70
C GLY A 107 -1.54 -5.09 2.93
N CYS A 108 -0.91 -6.26 2.78
CA CYS A 108 -0.22 -6.92 3.88
C CYS A 108 1.00 -6.13 4.35
N SER A 109 1.85 -5.66 3.43
CA SER A 109 3.07 -4.92 3.80
C SER A 109 2.76 -3.56 4.43
N ALA A 110 1.93 -2.74 3.79
CA ALA A 110 1.55 -1.43 4.32
C ALA A 110 0.70 -1.57 5.59
N GLY A 111 -0.23 -2.54 5.63
CA GLY A 111 -1.08 -2.80 6.79
C GLY A 111 -0.28 -3.22 8.02
N VAL A 112 0.68 -4.16 7.87
CA VAL A 112 1.53 -4.57 8.98
C VAL A 112 2.37 -3.42 9.50
N PHE A 113 2.94 -2.63 8.58
CA PHE A 113 3.79 -1.50 8.94
C PHE A 113 3.01 -0.43 9.70
N VAL A 114 1.85 -0.02 9.19
CA VAL A 114 1.06 1.07 9.76
C VAL A 114 0.30 0.63 11.02
N CYS A 115 -0.29 -0.57 11.03
CA CYS A 115 -1.15 -1.01 12.13
C CYS A 115 -0.39 -1.62 13.32
N PHE A 116 0.79 -2.22 13.10
CA PHE A 116 1.53 -2.88 14.19
C PHE A 116 2.87 -2.19 14.48
N ILE A 117 3.69 -1.97 13.45
CA ILE A 117 5.07 -1.47 13.65
C ILE A 117 5.07 -0.01 14.12
N LEU A 118 4.34 0.86 13.43
CA LEU A 118 4.30 2.29 13.75
C LEU A 118 3.77 2.59 15.17
N PRO A 119 2.60 2.09 15.60
CA PRO A 119 2.12 2.33 16.96
C PRO A 119 3.00 1.66 18.02
N GLY A 120 3.57 0.49 17.72
CA GLY A 120 4.53 -0.19 18.62
C GLY A 120 5.78 0.66 18.89
N LEU A 121 6.34 1.27 17.84
CA LEU A 121 7.49 2.18 17.95
C LEU A 121 7.14 3.48 18.68
N LEU A 122 5.98 4.06 18.39
CA LEU A 122 5.51 5.28 19.07
C LEU A 122 5.28 5.03 20.56
N TYR A 123 4.67 3.90 20.92
CA TYR A 123 4.47 3.49 22.31
C TYR A 123 5.79 3.28 23.04
N TYR A 124 6.74 2.57 22.41
CA TYR A 124 8.08 2.36 22.96
C TYR A 124 8.81 3.69 23.23
N ARG A 125 8.76 4.62 22.28
CA ARG A 125 9.38 5.95 22.40
C ARG A 125 8.71 6.82 23.48
N ALA A 126 7.40 6.69 23.66
CA ALA A 126 6.67 7.42 24.69
C ALA A 126 7.00 6.91 26.11
N HIS A 127 7.13 5.60 26.31
CA HIS A 127 7.42 5.02 27.64
C HIS A 127 8.89 5.14 28.05
N THR A 128 9.83 5.08 27.10
CA THR A 128 11.27 5.28 27.39
C THR A 128 11.61 6.70 27.84
N LYS A 129 10.77 7.70 27.54
CA LYS A 129 10.95 9.09 28.01
C LYS A 129 10.51 9.35 29.46
N HIS A 130 9.76 8.43 30.08
CA HIS A 130 9.13 8.68 31.38
C HIS A 130 9.52 7.69 32.49
N LEU A 131 10.40 6.71 32.23
CA LEU A 131 10.88 5.77 33.24
C LEU A 131 12.26 6.18 33.78
N PRO A 132 12.44 6.35 35.10
CA PRO A 132 13.76 6.48 35.72
C PRO A 132 14.58 5.20 35.50
N SER A 133 15.87 5.37 35.22
CA SER A 133 16.85 4.40 34.69
C SER A 133 16.95 3.04 35.41
N GLU A 134 16.32 2.84 36.57
CA GLU A 134 16.42 1.61 37.37
C GLU A 134 15.19 0.68 37.29
N ALA A 135 14.03 1.15 36.79
CA ALA A 135 12.80 0.35 36.75
C ALA A 135 12.44 -0.19 35.34
N ALA A 136 13.33 -0.03 34.36
CA ALA A 136 13.17 -0.60 33.02
C ALA A 136 13.43 -2.12 33.02
N THR A 137 12.71 -2.85 33.86
CA THR A 137 12.68 -4.30 33.84
C THR A 137 12.12 -4.76 32.48
N ALA A 138 12.78 -5.79 31.94
CA ALA A 138 12.55 -6.50 30.67
C ALA A 138 11.12 -6.53 30.04
N PRO A 139 9.99 -6.66 30.77
CA PRO A 139 8.67 -6.78 30.14
C PRO A 139 8.20 -5.57 29.31
N ALA A 140 8.59 -4.34 29.65
CA ALA A 140 8.09 -3.14 28.96
C ALA A 140 8.71 -2.92 27.57
N VAL A 141 9.94 -3.43 27.37
CA VAL A 141 10.65 -3.40 26.07
C VAL A 141 10.24 -4.61 25.23
N MET A 142 9.87 -5.73 25.87
CA MET A 142 9.49 -6.97 25.18
C MET A 142 8.18 -6.85 24.42
N ALA A 143 7.17 -6.15 24.94
CA ALA A 143 5.86 -6.03 24.29
C ALA A 143 5.91 -5.37 22.88
N PRO A 144 6.56 -4.21 22.67
CA PRO A 144 6.66 -3.62 21.34
C PRO A 144 7.58 -4.42 20.41
N LEU A 145 8.67 -5.01 20.93
CA LEU A 145 9.55 -5.89 20.14
C LEU A 145 8.83 -7.17 19.69
N LEU A 146 7.97 -7.74 20.54
CA LEU A 146 7.19 -8.93 20.24
C LEU A 146 6.08 -8.62 19.23
N MET A 147 5.45 -7.45 19.29
CA MET A 147 4.53 -6.99 18.23
C MET A 147 5.23 -6.78 16.88
N VAL A 148 6.43 -6.18 16.87
CA VAL A 148 7.22 -6.04 15.64
C VAL A 148 7.66 -7.41 15.12
N ALA A 149 8.12 -8.31 15.98
CA ALA A 149 8.52 -9.66 15.60
C ALA A 149 7.33 -10.45 15.02
N ILE A 150 6.16 -10.40 15.65
CA ILE A 150 4.94 -11.04 15.12
C ILE A 150 4.53 -10.41 13.78
N GLY A 151 4.59 -9.08 13.65
CA GLY A 151 4.31 -8.39 12.40
C GLY A 151 5.25 -8.81 11.27
N VAL A 152 6.56 -8.88 11.54
CA VAL A 152 7.57 -9.31 10.56
C VAL A 152 7.39 -10.78 10.20
N VAL A 153 7.18 -11.67 11.16
CA VAL A 153 6.97 -13.11 10.92
C VAL A 153 5.67 -13.36 10.14
N SER A 154 4.59 -12.66 10.47
CA SER A 154 3.33 -12.74 9.72
C SER A 154 3.50 -12.23 8.29
N GLY A 155 4.23 -11.12 8.11
CA GLY A 155 4.47 -10.53 6.79
C GLY A 155 5.34 -11.42 5.89
N THR A 156 6.40 -12.03 6.44
CA THR A 156 7.28 -12.94 5.69
C THR A 156 6.61 -14.28 5.38
N LEU A 157 5.75 -14.81 6.28
CA LEU A 157 4.95 -15.99 5.99
C LEU A 157 3.98 -15.75 4.84
N SER A 158 3.28 -14.60 4.83
CA SER A 158 2.34 -14.26 3.75
C SER A 158 3.06 -14.11 2.40
N LEU A 159 4.25 -13.51 2.38
CA LEU A 159 5.10 -13.41 1.19
C LEU A 159 5.60 -14.79 0.71
N GLY A 160 5.99 -15.68 1.62
CA GLY A 160 6.44 -17.03 1.29
C GLY A 160 5.33 -17.90 0.70
N VAL A 161 4.11 -17.79 1.22
CA VAL A 161 2.93 -18.47 0.67
C VAL A 161 2.57 -17.92 -0.71
N LEU A 162 2.70 -16.61 -0.94
CA LEU A 162 2.40 -15.98 -2.23
C LEU A 162 3.38 -16.38 -3.36
N ILE A 163 4.63 -16.67 -3.01
CA ILE A 163 5.66 -17.14 -3.97
C ILE A 163 5.48 -18.63 -4.31
N SER A 164 4.84 -19.39 -3.43
CA SER A 164 4.62 -20.83 -3.60
C SER A 164 3.33 -21.19 -4.36
N ILE A 165 2.51 -20.19 -4.75
CA ILE A 165 1.24 -20.31 -5.51
C ILE A 165 1.35 -19.59 -6.85
#